data_AF-A0A960W499-F1
#
_entry.id   AF-A0A960W499-F1
#
_cell.length_a   1.000
_cell.length_b   1.000
_cell.length_c   1.000
_cell.angle_alpha   90.00
_cell.angle_beta   90.00
_cell.angle_gamma   90.00
#
_symmetry.space_group_name_H-M   'P 1'
#
loop_
_entity.id
_entity.type
_entity.pdbx_description
1 polymer ?
#
loop_
_entity_poly.entity_id
_entity_poly.type
_entity_poly.pdbx_seq_one_letter_code
_entity_poly.pdbx_strand_id
1 'polypeptide(L)'
;MKYEIYNDNCLNALKDKILSKVDLTFLDPPFNQQKDYAFHNDNMEEKEYWDMMADVCHSAYDLTNKGGAIYFMQREKNTEFVLTCLRKAGWTSL
;
A
#
# COMPACT_ATOMS: atom_id res chain seq x y z
N MET A 1 11.85 -22.83 -3.18
CA MET A 1 11.04 -21.60 -3.25
C MET A 1 10.39 -21.42 -1.90
N LYS A 2 10.70 -20.34 -1.17
CA LYS A 2 10.13 -20.06 0.16
C LYS A 2 9.09 -18.95 -0.01
N TYR A 3 7.92 -19.11 0.58
CA TYR A 3 6.89 -18.08 0.66
C TYR A 3 6.32 -18.04 2.07
N GLU A 4 5.83 -16.88 2.47
CA GLU A 4 5.17 -16.65 3.75
C GLU A 4 3.87 -15.89 3.49
N ILE A 5 2.80 -16.28 4.17
CA ILE A 5 1.49 -15.65 4.06
C ILE A 5 1.10 -15.16 5.44
N TYR A 6 0.80 -13.87 5.54
CA TYR A 6 0.39 -13.22 6.77
C TYR A 6 -1.11 -12.94 6.72
N ASN A 7 -1.90 -13.63 7.55
CA ASN A 7 -3.31 -13.32 7.75
C ASN A 7 -3.45 -12.28 8.87
N ASP A 8 -3.44 -11.01 8.51
CA ASP A 8 -3.58 -9.87 9.42
C ASP A 8 -4.00 -8.60 8.63
N ASN A 9 -4.29 -7.52 9.36
CA ASN A 9 -4.30 -6.18 8.81
C ASN A 9 -2.92 -5.85 8.22
N CYS A 10 -2.88 -5.36 6.99
CA CYS A 10 -1.64 -5.07 6.28
C CYS A 10 -0.79 -4.00 6.98
N LEU A 11 -1.40 -3.01 7.65
CA LEU A 11 -0.65 -1.98 8.39
C LEU A 11 0.12 -2.58 9.57
N ASN A 12 -0.43 -3.60 10.23
CA ASN A 12 0.26 -4.33 11.29
C ASN A 12 1.33 -5.25 10.70
N ALA A 13 0.98 -5.99 9.63
CA ALA A 13 1.90 -6.94 9.02
C ALA A 13 3.16 -6.28 8.45
N LEU A 14 3.02 -5.15 7.75
CA LEU A 14 4.13 -4.39 7.17
C LEU A 14 5.04 -3.79 8.26
N LYS A 15 4.50 -3.43 9.43
CA LYS A 15 5.31 -2.85 10.53
C LYS A 15 5.98 -3.90 11.40
N ASP A 16 5.24 -4.93 11.79
CA ASP A 16 5.63 -5.78 12.93
C ASP A 16 5.99 -7.22 12.54
N LYS A 17 5.53 -7.70 11.37
CA LYS A 17 5.68 -9.11 10.97
C LYS A 17 6.69 -9.34 9.87
N ILE A 18 6.73 -8.45 8.88
CA ILE A 18 7.67 -8.55 7.76
C ILE A 18 9.01 -7.95 8.20
N LEU A 19 9.92 -8.82 8.66
CA LEU A 19 11.23 -8.39 9.17
C LEU A 19 12.31 -8.28 8.08
N SER A 20 12.10 -8.90 6.92
CA SER A 20 13.03 -8.85 5.80
C SER A 20 12.73 -7.67 4.89
N LYS A 21 13.79 -7.03 4.37
CA LYS A 21 13.65 -6.04 3.31
C LYS A 21 13.17 -6.68 2.01
N VAL A 22 12.47 -5.91 1.19
CA VAL A 22 11.94 -6.33 -0.12
C VAL A 22 12.51 -5.48 -1.25
N ASP A 23 12.66 -6.07 -2.43
CA ASP A 23 13.12 -5.33 -3.62
C ASP A 23 11.94 -4.82 -4.47
N LEU A 24 10.77 -5.44 -4.34
CA LEU A 24 9.60 -5.12 -5.13
C LEU A 24 8.32 -5.28 -4.32
N THR A 25 7.48 -4.25 -4.34
CA THR A 25 6.11 -4.31 -3.80
C THR A 25 5.10 -4.25 -4.95
N PHE A 26 4.13 -5.17 -4.93
CA PHE A 26 2.95 -5.10 -5.78
C PHE A 26 1.73 -4.83 -4.88
N LEU A 27 1.21 -3.61 -4.95
CA LEU A 27 0.14 -3.11 -4.12
C LEU A 27 -1.15 -3.03 -4.95
N ASP A 28 -2.06 -3.97 -4.71
CA ASP A 28 -3.42 -3.99 -5.27
C ASP A 28 -4.44 -3.91 -4.11
N PRO A 29 -4.70 -2.69 -3.58
CA PRO A 29 -5.54 -2.51 -2.41
C PRO A 29 -7.04 -2.53 -2.78
N PRO A 30 -7.94 -2.49 -1.79
CA PRO A 30 -9.32 -2.07 -2.03
C PRO A 30 -9.34 -0.69 -2.70
N PHE A 31 -10.21 -0.49 -3.69
CA PHE A 31 -10.24 0.73 -4.52
C PHE A 31 -11.25 1.77 -4.03
N ASN A 32 -11.94 1.50 -2.91
CA ASN A 32 -13.03 2.30 -2.37
C ASN A 32 -14.19 2.46 -3.38
N GLN A 33 -14.66 1.33 -3.92
CA GLN A 33 -15.71 1.26 -4.97
C GLN A 33 -17.03 0.68 -4.46
N GLN A 34 -17.27 0.69 -3.14
CA GLN A 34 -18.48 0.18 -2.51
C GLN A 34 -18.67 -1.32 -2.73
N LYS A 35 -17.57 -2.09 -2.86
CA LYS A 35 -17.64 -3.54 -2.92
C LYS A 35 -17.91 -4.12 -1.54
N ASP A 36 -18.65 -5.22 -1.52
CA ASP A 36 -18.91 -5.97 -0.29
C ASP A 36 -17.76 -6.95 -0.02
N TYR A 37 -16.90 -6.61 0.94
CA TYR A 37 -15.85 -7.50 1.45
C TYR A 37 -16.18 -7.95 2.87
N ALA A 38 -15.86 -9.21 3.18
CA ALA A 38 -16.11 -9.78 4.50
C ALA A 38 -15.39 -9.06 5.66
N PHE A 39 -14.24 -8.42 5.39
CA PHE A 39 -13.34 -7.89 6.43
C PHE A 39 -12.84 -6.47 6.15
N HIS A 40 -13.42 -5.75 5.19
CA HIS A 40 -13.02 -4.39 4.86
C HIS A 40 -14.22 -3.55 4.41
N ASN A 41 -14.33 -2.33 4.91
CA ASN A 41 -15.31 -1.36 4.42
C ASN A 41 -14.76 -0.69 3.16
N ASP A 42 -15.18 -1.09 1.95
CA ASP A 42 -14.78 -0.47 0.68
C ASP A 42 -15.63 0.77 0.32
N ASN A 43 -16.22 1.41 1.32
CA ASN A 43 -16.95 2.67 1.23
C ASN A 43 -16.54 3.60 2.38
N MET A 44 -15.24 3.85 2.47
CA MET A 44 -14.64 4.81 3.39
C MET A 44 -14.83 6.24 2.88
N GLU A 45 -14.78 7.21 3.79
CA GLU A 45 -14.64 8.61 3.41
C GLU A 45 -13.32 8.80 2.63
N GLU A 46 -13.36 9.62 1.57
CA GLU A 46 -12.23 9.73 0.62
C GLU A 46 -10.91 10.08 1.33
N LYS A 47 -10.97 11.03 2.28
CA LYS A 47 -9.78 11.42 3.05
C LYS A 47 -9.24 10.27 3.89
N GLU A 48 -10.11 9.52 4.55
CA GLU A 48 -9.71 8.38 5.40
C GLU A 48 -9.06 7.27 4.56
N TYR A 49 -9.62 6.99 3.38
CA TYR A 49 -9.05 6.03 2.43
C TYR A 49 -7.64 6.44 2.00
N TRP A 50 -7.45 7.70 1.58
CA TRP A 50 -6.15 8.15 1.09
C TRP A 50 -5.11 8.34 2.19
N ASP A 51 -5.53 8.70 3.40
CA ASP A 51 -4.65 8.70 4.58
C ASP A 51 -4.16 7.27 4.88
N MET A 52 -5.06 6.28 4.85
CA MET A 52 -4.69 4.87 4.99
C MET A 52 -3.73 4.40 3.88
N MET A 53 -3.98 4.78 2.61
CA MET A 53 -3.08 4.44 1.50
C MET A 53 -1.70 5.09 1.64
N ALA A 54 -1.62 6.31 2.17
CA ALA A 54 -0.36 6.97 2.46
C ALA A 54 0.43 6.22 3.56
N ASP A 55 -0.25 5.71 4.59
CA ASP A 55 0.37 4.90 5.65
C ASP A 55 0.90 3.55 5.12
N VAL A 56 0.14 2.91 4.22
CA VAL A 56 0.59 1.69 3.53
C VAL A 56 1.82 1.99 2.67
N CYS A 57 1.82 3.09 1.90
CA CYS A 57 2.95 3.48 1.06
C CYS A 57 4.21 3.78 1.88
N HIS A 58 4.09 4.43 3.05
CA HIS A 58 5.21 4.66 3.97
C HIS A 58 5.77 3.35 4.50
N SER A 59 4.90 2.46 4.99
CA SER A 59 5.33 1.17 5.54
C SER A 59 6.02 0.32 4.47
N ALA A 60 5.51 0.34 3.23
CA ALA A 60 6.16 -0.32 2.10
C ALA A 60 7.52 0.31 1.75
N TYR A 61 7.63 1.64 1.76
CA TYR A 61 8.90 2.34 1.52
C TYR A 61 9.96 1.96 2.56
N ASP A 62 9.60 1.97 3.83
CA ASP A 62 10.49 1.62 4.94
C ASP A 62 11.01 0.18 4.85
N LEU A 63 10.22 -0.74 4.29
CA LEU A 63 10.65 -2.12 4.04
C LEU A 63 11.46 -2.30 2.74
N THR A 64 11.47 -1.31 1.85
CA THR A 64 12.06 -1.47 0.53
C THR A 64 13.56 -1.22 0.56
N ASN A 65 14.33 -2.09 -0.12
CA ASN A 65 15.75 -1.89 -0.33
C ASN A 65 16.02 -0.66 -1.21
N LYS A 66 17.20 -0.05 -1.05
CA LYS A 66 17.63 1.02 -1.96
C LYS A 66 17.62 0.51 -3.41
N GLY A 67 16.92 1.21 -4.30
CA GLY A 67 16.76 0.83 -5.70
C GLY A 67 15.59 -0.12 -5.97
N GLY A 68 14.82 -0.50 -4.95
CA GLY A 68 13.58 -1.25 -5.11
C GLY A 68 12.45 -0.41 -5.70
N ALA A 69 11.34 -1.08 -6.03
CA ALA A 69 10.22 -0.46 -6.72
C ALA A 69 8.87 -0.83 -6.11
N ILE A 70 7.85 -0.06 -6.46
CA ILE A 70 6.45 -0.32 -6.12
C ILE A 70 5.57 -0.18 -7.37
N TYR A 71 4.66 -1.13 -7.56
CA TYR A 71 3.52 -1.02 -8.47
C TYR A 71 2.27 -0.82 -7.63
N PHE A 72 1.65 0.36 -7.69
CA PHE A 72 0.42 0.68 -6.97
C PHE A 72 -0.75 0.73 -7.96
N MET A 73 -1.60 -0.29 -7.91
CA MET A 73 -2.78 -0.43 -8.74
C MET A 73 -3.95 0.40 -8.21
N GLN A 74 -4.62 1.12 -9.12
CA GLN A 74 -5.81 1.92 -8.87
C GLN A 74 -6.51 2.25 -10.19
N ARG A 75 -7.72 2.82 -10.13
CA ARG A 75 -8.41 3.38 -11.31
C ARG A 75 -7.65 4.58 -11.85
N GLU A 76 -7.67 4.76 -13.16
CA GLU A 76 -6.99 5.83 -13.89
C GLU A 76 -7.36 7.23 -13.36
N LYS A 77 -8.63 7.45 -12.98
CA LYS A 77 -9.10 8.70 -12.40
C LYS A 77 -8.43 9.08 -11.07
N ASN A 78 -7.85 8.11 -10.37
CA ASN A 78 -7.22 8.28 -9.06
C ASN A 78 -5.69 8.41 -9.13
N THR A 79 -5.11 8.45 -10.34
CA THR A 79 -3.66 8.45 -10.53
C THR A 79 -2.95 9.57 -9.77
N GLU A 80 -3.53 10.77 -9.68
CA GLU A 80 -2.92 11.88 -8.93
C GLU A 80 -2.88 11.65 -7.42
N PHE A 81 -3.89 10.99 -6.86
CA PHE A 81 -3.91 10.61 -5.46
C PHE A 81 -2.87 9.52 -5.16
N VAL A 82 -2.73 8.55 -6.05
CA VAL A 82 -1.68 7.52 -6.00
C VAL A 82 -0.31 8.17 -5.98
N LEU A 83 -0.01 9.04 -6.95
CA LEU A 83 1.26 9.76 -7.03
C LEU A 83 1.50 10.63 -5.79
N THR A 84 0.44 11.22 -5.23
CA THR A 84 0.53 12.01 -4.00
C THR A 84 0.90 11.15 -2.78
N CYS A 85 0.27 9.97 -2.62
CA CYS A 85 0.62 9.04 -1.55
C CYS A 85 2.07 8.57 -1.68
N LEU A 86 2.49 8.20 -2.90
CA LEU A 86 3.86 7.78 -3.20
C LEU A 86 4.87 8.87 -2.85
N ARG A 87 4.67 10.11 -3.31
CA ARG A 87 5.55 11.24 -2.99
C ARG A 87 5.63 11.52 -1.49
N LYS A 88 4.50 11.52 -0.80
CA LYS A 88 4.45 11.72 0.67
C LYS A 88 5.27 10.66 1.40
N ALA A 89 5.23 9.42 0.92
CA ALA A 89 5.95 8.28 1.48
C ALA A 89 7.45 8.22 1.11
N GLY A 90 7.97 9.15 0.31
CA GLY A 90 9.37 9.16 -0.10
C GLY A 90 9.68 8.41 -1.39
N TRP A 91 8.66 7.87 -2.08
CA TRP A 91 8.79 7.32 -3.43
C TRP A 91 8.92 8.47 -4.44
N THR A 92 10.13 9.01 -4.55
CA THR A 92 10.48 10.05 -5.51
C THR A 92 11.26 9.43 -6.66
N SER A 93 10.88 9.75 -7.90
CA SER A 93 11.78 9.59 -9.04
C SER A 93 12.97 10.55 -8.84
N LEU A 94 14.20 10.00 -8.86
CA LEU A 94 15.43 10.79 -8.96
C LEU A 94 15.39 11.72 -10.18
#